data_AF-C8XDH1-F1
#
_entry.id   AF-C8XDH1-F1
#
_cell.length_a   1.000
_cell.length_b   1.000
_cell.length_c   1.000
_cell.angle_alpha   90.00
_cell.angle_beta   90.00
_cell.angle_gamma   90.00
#
_symmetry.space_group_name_H-M   'P 1'
#
loop_
_entity.id
_entity.type
_entity.pdbx_description
1 polymer ?
#
loop_
_entity_poly.entity_id
_entity_poly.type
_entity_poly.pdbx_seq_one_letter_code
_entity_poly.pdbx_strand_id
1 'polypeptide(L)'
;MAGNRVVRSLTRLPTWIGAPATAITGVLSTAVAGLVIEDILPNQDGVGPVDLGHSTGWRWLALAISLTLFSALVYSGSWRRRRLGSLFYLRVLPHGQPDWISDLAQQKGLARPLFRSLLRRYDCGAGLAGDIVEVVDEYTDRVVELVHQDDPATTTTIAPNLSLPVAIALGYNWLIPPQVRLMDIDRRRSTIEQDLEFTVAELVAAGPQASTPPRVQIIDRDDPLGRAGLLWLEVVLADQGGPGMSSVPAGFSVPARHRAVGVPAGNGRFGPVVAGSTEYTASSLAAFVARQIVDSVAQGHTVVLVARLPKTVALGVGRLLQEAARQPGGPRNLWNHFCPLVYLQGDARPYRYLRVRPEQPDPAQLLASS
;
A
#
# COMPACT_ATOMS: atom_id res chain seq x y z
N MET A 1 -3.17 33.07 -20.73
CA MET A 1 -2.49 31.97 -20.02
C MET A 1 -1.42 32.45 -19.00
N ALA A 2 -1.68 33.52 -18.22
CA ALA A 2 -0.72 34.05 -17.23
C ALA A 2 -1.18 33.92 -15.75
N GLY A 3 -2.44 33.56 -15.49
CA GLY A 3 -3.00 33.52 -14.13
C GLY A 3 -2.63 32.31 -13.26
N ASN A 4 -2.04 31.25 -13.84
CA ASN A 4 -1.78 29.99 -13.11
C ASN A 4 -0.37 29.87 -12.50
N ARG A 5 0.53 30.84 -12.70
CA ARG A 5 1.88 30.80 -12.12
C ARG A 5 1.94 31.35 -10.68
N VAL A 6 1.12 32.33 -10.34
CA VAL A 6 1.18 32.98 -9.01
C VAL A 6 0.58 32.08 -7.91
N VAL A 7 -0.47 31.32 -8.22
CA VAL A 7 -1.09 30.38 -7.27
C VAL A 7 -0.16 29.24 -6.87
N ARG A 8 0.83 28.89 -7.70
CA ARG A 8 1.80 27.81 -7.42
C ARG A 8 2.93 28.21 -6.45
N SER A 9 3.19 29.50 -6.21
CA SER A 9 4.28 29.90 -5.29
C SER A 9 3.85 29.90 -3.82
N LEU A 10 2.58 30.19 -3.52
CA LEU A 10 2.03 30.15 -2.15
C LEU A 10 1.81 28.71 -1.63
N THR A 11 1.83 27.70 -2.51
CA THR A 11 1.66 26.29 -2.13
C THR A 11 2.92 25.62 -1.56
N ARG A 12 4.01 26.36 -1.35
CA ARG A 12 5.26 25.84 -0.74
C ARG A 12 5.56 26.38 0.65
N LEU A 13 4.58 26.92 1.37
CA LEU A 13 4.79 27.13 2.80
C LEU A 13 5.02 25.76 3.47
N PRO A 14 6.12 25.59 4.22
CA PRO A 14 6.38 24.39 5.00
C PRO A 14 5.20 24.08 5.92
N THR A 15 4.87 22.80 6.06
CA THR A 15 3.76 22.31 6.91
C THR A 15 3.86 22.80 8.36
N TRP A 16 5.07 23.03 8.86
CA TRP A 16 5.32 23.57 10.21
C TRP A 16 4.93 25.05 10.40
N ILE A 17 4.75 25.83 9.32
CA ILE A 17 4.30 27.23 9.39
C ILE A 17 2.77 27.34 9.33
N GLY A 18 2.10 26.41 8.63
CA GLY A 18 0.67 26.51 8.35
C GLY A 18 -0.23 26.45 9.60
N ALA A 19 0.05 25.51 10.52
CA ALA A 19 -0.72 25.37 11.75
C ALA A 19 -0.61 26.59 12.69
N PRO A 20 0.60 27.09 13.04
CA PRO A 20 0.71 28.28 13.89
C PRO A 20 0.17 29.54 13.20
N ALA A 21 0.36 29.70 11.88
CA ALA A 21 -0.21 30.84 11.15
C ALA A 21 -1.75 30.84 11.19
N THR A 22 -2.39 29.67 11.08
CA THR A 22 -3.85 29.55 11.17
C THR A 22 -4.34 29.90 12.58
N ALA A 23 -3.65 29.44 13.62
CA ALA A 23 -3.98 29.76 15.01
C ALA A 23 -3.84 31.27 15.30
N ILE A 24 -2.72 31.87 14.92
CA ILE A 24 -2.46 33.32 15.10
C ILE A 24 -3.52 34.15 14.36
N THR A 25 -3.80 33.81 13.11
CA THR A 25 -4.81 34.54 12.32
C THR A 25 -6.20 34.35 12.91
N GLY A 26 -6.52 33.17 13.44
CA GLY A 26 -7.77 32.92 14.16
C GLY A 26 -7.92 33.84 15.38
N VAL A 27 -6.90 33.91 16.24
CA VAL A 27 -6.88 34.80 17.42
C VAL A 27 -7.01 36.27 17.02
N LEU A 28 -6.27 36.71 16.00
CA LEU A 28 -6.36 38.08 15.48
C LEU A 28 -7.76 38.40 14.94
N SER A 29 -8.35 37.51 14.16
CA SER A 29 -9.72 37.68 13.65
C SER A 29 -10.73 37.77 14.80
N THR A 30 -10.59 36.97 15.85
CA THR A 30 -11.44 37.05 17.05
C THR A 30 -11.26 38.37 17.80
N ALA A 31 -10.02 38.84 17.97
CA ALA A 31 -9.75 40.11 18.63
C ALA A 31 -10.32 41.31 17.84
N VAL A 32 -10.15 41.34 16.52
CA VAL A 32 -10.71 42.38 15.65
C VAL A 32 -12.24 42.33 15.63
N ALA A 33 -12.83 41.14 15.65
CA ALA A 33 -14.28 40.98 15.77
C ALA A 33 -14.81 41.56 17.09
N GLY A 34 -14.08 41.39 18.20
CA GLY A 34 -14.41 42.01 19.48
C GLY A 34 -14.48 43.53 19.39
N LEU A 35 -13.50 44.16 18.74
CA LEU A 35 -13.48 45.62 18.52
C LEU A 35 -14.65 46.11 17.66
N VAL A 36 -15.04 45.34 16.64
CA VAL A 36 -16.20 45.67 15.79
C VAL A 36 -17.52 45.51 16.55
N ILE A 37 -17.63 44.53 17.46
CA ILE A 37 -18.81 44.34 18.30
C ILE A 37 -18.95 45.50 19.30
N GLU A 38 -17.84 45.96 19.88
CA GLU A 38 -17.83 47.13 20.77
C GLU A 38 -18.39 48.38 20.07
N ASP A 39 -18.09 48.57 18.78
CA ASP A 39 -18.62 49.67 17.97
C ASP A 39 -20.13 49.58 17.68
N ILE A 40 -20.73 48.39 17.83
CA ILE A 40 -22.17 48.16 17.62
C ILE A 40 -22.95 48.35 18.93
N LEU A 41 -22.29 48.19 20.08
CA LEU A 41 -22.94 48.31 21.38
C LEU A 41 -23.17 49.79 21.72
N PRO A 42 -24.37 50.17 22.18
CA PRO A 42 -24.65 51.55 22.54
C PRO A 42 -23.77 51.97 23.73
N ASN A 43 -23.12 53.12 23.59
CA ASN A 43 -22.25 53.67 24.62
C ASN A 43 -23.07 53.95 25.89
N GLN A 44 -22.62 53.47 27.05
CA GLN A 44 -23.41 53.51 28.30
C GLN A 44 -23.64 54.94 28.84
N ASP A 45 -22.95 55.94 28.28
CA ASP A 45 -23.03 57.34 28.70
C ASP A 45 -24.13 58.16 28.01
N GLY A 46 -25.00 57.53 27.22
CA GLY A 46 -26.37 58.04 26.97
C GLY A 46 -26.54 59.25 26.03
N VAL A 47 -25.54 59.72 25.29
CA VAL A 47 -25.74 60.86 24.36
C VAL A 47 -25.03 60.64 23.01
N GLY A 48 -25.79 60.18 22.00
CA GLY A 48 -25.41 60.28 20.59
C GLY A 48 -25.73 59.03 19.75
N PRO A 49 -26.12 59.18 18.47
CA PRO A 49 -26.24 58.05 17.54
C PRO A 49 -24.89 57.35 17.37
N VAL A 50 -24.91 56.05 17.06
CA VAL A 50 -23.73 55.21 16.79
C VAL A 50 -22.72 55.98 15.93
N ASP A 51 -21.52 56.21 16.48
CA ASP A 51 -20.49 57.05 15.85
C ASP A 51 -19.83 56.27 14.70
N LEU A 52 -20.47 56.29 13.53
CA LEU A 52 -20.02 55.63 12.29
C LEU A 52 -18.88 56.41 11.59
N GLY A 53 -18.10 57.19 12.35
CA GLY A 53 -17.00 58.02 11.85
C GLY A 53 -15.84 57.23 11.23
N HIS A 54 -14.82 57.96 10.74
CA HIS A 54 -13.70 57.43 9.95
C HIS A 54 -12.92 56.24 10.58
N SER A 55 -13.01 56.04 11.91
CA SER A 55 -12.41 54.89 12.61
C SER A 55 -13.12 53.56 12.34
N THR A 56 -14.44 53.61 12.09
CA THR A 56 -15.29 52.42 11.96
C THR A 56 -15.03 51.70 10.63
N GLY A 57 -14.82 52.45 9.55
CA GLY A 57 -14.51 51.89 8.23
C GLY A 57 -13.21 51.06 8.19
N TRP A 58 -12.16 51.51 8.89
CA TRP A 58 -10.88 50.78 8.94
C TRP A 58 -10.98 49.49 9.73
N ARG A 59 -11.78 49.45 10.81
CA ARG A 59 -12.00 48.24 11.62
C ARG A 59 -12.77 47.17 10.85
N TRP A 60 -13.81 47.55 10.11
CA TRP A 60 -14.52 46.64 9.20
C TRP A 60 -13.62 46.10 8.09
N LEU A 61 -12.76 46.95 7.52
CA LEU A 61 -11.78 46.51 6.52
C LEU A 61 -10.77 45.54 7.14
N ALA A 62 -10.26 45.82 8.34
CA ALA A 62 -9.36 44.92 9.07
C ALA A 62 -10.02 43.57 9.39
N LEU A 63 -11.30 43.57 9.79
CA LEU A 63 -12.07 42.35 10.00
C LEU A 63 -12.22 41.56 8.70
N ALA A 64 -12.60 42.23 7.60
CA ALA A 64 -12.74 41.59 6.29
C ALA A 64 -11.42 40.96 5.81
N ILE A 65 -10.30 41.68 5.97
CA ILE A 65 -8.97 41.16 5.61
C ILE A 65 -8.60 39.97 6.48
N SER A 66 -8.75 40.07 7.80
CA SER A 66 -8.39 39.00 8.75
C SER A 66 -9.24 37.73 8.52
N LEU A 67 -10.55 37.88 8.31
CA LEU A 67 -11.46 36.78 8.01
C LEU A 67 -11.16 36.14 6.65
N THR A 68 -10.84 36.95 5.64
CA THR A 68 -10.45 36.45 4.31
C THR A 68 -9.16 35.65 4.40
N LEU A 69 -8.15 36.17 5.13
CA LEU A 69 -6.87 35.49 5.33
C LEU A 69 -7.05 34.19 6.11
N PHE A 70 -7.82 34.21 7.20
CA PHE A 70 -8.15 33.02 7.98
C PHE A 70 -8.84 31.96 7.12
N SER A 71 -9.87 32.36 6.36
CA SER A 71 -10.62 31.47 5.48
C SER A 71 -9.73 30.88 4.38
N ALA A 72 -8.83 31.68 3.79
CA ALA A 72 -7.87 31.21 2.80
C ALA A 72 -6.86 30.21 3.39
N LEU A 73 -6.39 30.41 4.62
CA LEU A 73 -5.50 29.49 5.32
C LEU A 73 -6.20 28.16 5.66
N VAL A 74 -7.42 28.21 6.19
CA VAL A 74 -8.22 27.01 6.47
C VAL A 74 -8.55 26.26 5.18
N TYR A 75 -8.95 26.98 4.12
CA TYR A 75 -9.26 26.39 2.83
C TYR A 75 -8.03 25.75 2.18
N SER A 76 -6.89 26.45 2.15
CA SER A 76 -5.65 25.91 1.59
C SER A 76 -5.13 24.70 2.38
N GLY A 77 -5.24 24.72 3.72
CA GLY A 77 -4.89 23.60 4.59
C GLY A 77 -5.78 22.38 4.39
N SER A 78 -7.10 22.57 4.27
CA SER A 78 -8.04 21.48 3.98
C SER A 78 -7.84 20.91 2.56
N TRP A 79 -7.60 21.77 1.57
CA TRP A 79 -7.29 21.35 0.20
C TRP A 79 -5.99 20.54 0.12
N ARG A 80 -4.93 20.97 0.82
CA ARG A 80 -3.69 20.18 0.91
C ARG A 80 -3.93 18.83 1.60
N ARG A 81 -4.68 18.79 2.71
CA ARG A 81 -5.02 17.54 3.41
C ARG A 81 -5.78 16.56 2.51
N ARG A 82 -6.74 17.07 1.74
CA ARG A 82 -7.50 16.28 0.76
C ARG A 82 -6.63 15.75 -0.40
N ARG A 83 -5.59 16.49 -0.79
CA ARG A 83 -4.72 16.13 -1.93
C ARG A 83 -3.55 15.22 -1.56
N LEU A 84 -2.91 15.46 -0.41
CA LEU A 84 -1.71 14.74 0.01
C LEU A 84 -2.05 13.52 0.86
N GLY A 85 -3.18 13.56 1.58
CA GLY A 85 -3.68 12.43 2.33
C GLY A 85 -2.83 12.01 3.51
N SER A 86 -3.16 10.86 4.07
CA SER A 86 -2.36 10.16 5.07
C SER A 86 -1.44 9.14 4.38
N LEU A 87 -0.29 8.87 4.99
CA LEU A 87 0.62 7.80 4.58
C LEU A 87 0.91 6.87 5.75
N PHE A 88 0.54 5.61 5.56
CA PHE A 88 0.82 4.51 6.47
C PHE A 88 1.94 3.66 5.88
N TYR A 89 3.10 3.70 6.52
CA TYR A 89 4.25 2.91 6.14
C TYR A 89 4.31 1.64 6.97
N LEU A 90 3.99 0.50 6.33
CA LEU A 90 3.82 -0.78 6.99
C LEU A 90 5.10 -1.61 6.90
N ARG A 91 5.66 -2.08 8.02
CA ARG A 91 6.88 -2.87 8.05
C ARG A 91 6.68 -4.15 8.83
N VAL A 92 6.82 -5.28 8.16
CA VAL A 92 6.84 -6.60 8.78
C VAL A 92 7.96 -7.39 8.14
N LEU A 93 9.08 -7.48 8.86
CA LEU A 93 10.33 -8.00 8.34
C LEU A 93 10.89 -9.11 9.25
N PRO A 94 11.56 -10.13 8.69
CA PRO A 94 12.36 -11.08 9.44
C PRO A 94 13.37 -10.41 10.38
N HIS A 95 13.67 -11.07 11.49
CA HIS A 95 14.73 -10.66 12.39
C HIS A 95 16.06 -10.63 11.65
N GLY A 96 16.81 -9.53 11.79
CA GLY A 96 18.07 -9.33 11.08
C GLY A 96 17.95 -8.77 9.65
N GLN A 97 16.76 -8.69 9.07
CA GLN A 97 16.60 -8.02 7.76
C GLN A 97 16.64 -6.49 7.93
N PRO A 98 17.60 -5.79 7.30
CA PRO A 98 17.67 -4.34 7.34
C PRO A 98 16.51 -3.69 6.56
N ASP A 99 15.99 -2.59 7.11
CA ASP A 99 14.99 -1.76 6.45
C ASP A 99 15.69 -0.72 5.56
N TRP A 100 15.95 -1.11 4.31
CA TRP A 100 16.70 -0.27 3.37
C TRP A 100 15.94 0.95 2.83
N ILE A 101 14.63 1.06 3.12
CA ILE A 101 13.75 2.09 2.56
C ILE A 101 13.09 2.95 3.64
N SER A 102 13.48 2.80 4.91
CA SER A 102 12.98 3.60 6.04
C SER A 102 13.15 5.10 5.82
N ASP A 103 14.34 5.51 5.41
CA ASP A 103 14.71 6.92 5.33
C ASP A 103 13.95 7.59 4.18
N LEU A 104 13.79 6.87 3.07
CA LEU A 104 13.02 7.33 1.92
C LEU A 104 11.52 7.44 2.26
N ALA A 105 10.98 6.47 3.00
CA ALA A 105 9.61 6.52 3.50
C ALA A 105 9.40 7.70 4.46
N GLN A 106 10.36 7.97 5.34
CA GLN A 106 10.31 9.13 6.23
C GLN A 106 10.35 10.45 5.44
N GLN A 107 11.23 10.57 4.43
CA GLN A 107 11.28 11.74 3.55
C GLN A 107 9.96 11.98 2.83
N LYS A 108 9.34 10.93 2.28
CA LYS A 108 7.98 11.01 1.69
C LYS A 108 6.92 11.35 2.74
N GLY A 109 7.07 10.85 3.96
CA GLY A 109 6.22 11.15 5.10
C GLY A 109 6.21 12.63 5.49
N LEU A 110 7.37 13.31 5.43
CA LEU A 110 7.48 14.75 5.73
C LEU A 110 6.64 15.63 4.78
N ALA A 111 6.39 15.15 3.55
CA ALA A 111 5.56 15.85 2.59
C ALA A 111 4.05 15.69 2.85
N ARG A 112 3.65 14.81 3.78
CA ARG A 112 2.24 14.48 4.05
C ARG A 112 1.80 14.96 5.44
N PRO A 113 0.56 15.43 5.58
CA PRO A 113 0.04 15.96 6.84
C PRO A 113 -0.02 14.92 7.96
N LEU A 114 -0.23 13.64 7.61
CA LEU A 114 -0.23 12.54 8.55
C LEU A 114 0.66 11.41 8.02
N PHE A 115 1.77 11.16 8.70
CA PHE A 115 2.63 10.02 8.46
C PHE A 115 2.60 9.11 9.68
N ARG A 116 2.26 7.83 9.48
CA ARG A 116 2.31 6.80 10.52
C ARG A 116 3.16 5.66 10.02
N SER A 117 4.04 5.15 10.87
CA SER A 117 4.82 3.96 10.57
C SER A 117 4.54 2.87 11.59
N LEU A 118 4.26 1.68 11.09
CA LEU A 118 4.11 0.47 11.87
C LEU A 118 5.31 -0.42 11.59
N LEU A 119 5.88 -0.99 12.65
CA LEU A 119 6.98 -1.93 12.55
C LEU A 119 6.68 -3.13 13.42
N ARG A 120 6.76 -4.31 12.81
CA ARG A 120 6.83 -5.58 13.49
C ARG A 120 7.99 -6.37 12.93
N ARG A 121 8.73 -7.03 13.82
CA ARG A 121 9.74 -8.01 13.43
C ARG A 121 9.27 -9.39 13.86
N TYR A 122 9.65 -10.40 13.08
CA TYR A 122 9.33 -11.78 13.39
C TYR A 122 10.58 -12.65 13.24
N ASP A 123 10.65 -13.70 14.03
CA ASP A 123 11.72 -14.69 13.92
C ASP A 123 11.28 -15.80 12.96
N CYS A 124 12.17 -16.19 12.05
CA CYS A 124 11.95 -17.33 11.16
C CYS A 124 12.50 -18.65 11.77
N GLY A 125 13.02 -18.60 13.01
CA GLY A 125 13.74 -19.68 13.67
C GLY A 125 15.09 -19.98 13.01
N ALA A 126 15.70 -21.13 13.32
CA ALA A 126 16.85 -21.66 12.58
C ALA A 126 16.46 -22.74 11.54
N GLY A 127 15.18 -23.13 11.53
CA GLY A 127 14.66 -24.21 10.69
C GLY A 127 14.24 -23.78 9.29
N LEU A 128 13.84 -24.78 8.48
CA LEU A 128 13.23 -24.59 7.16
C LEU A 128 11.80 -24.04 7.22
N ALA A 129 11.19 -24.05 8.41
CA ALA A 129 9.81 -23.67 8.67
C ALA A 129 9.75 -22.61 9.77
N GLY A 130 8.85 -21.64 9.62
CA GLY A 130 8.48 -20.68 10.65
C GLY A 130 6.95 -20.53 10.72
N ASP A 131 6.45 -20.21 11.90
CA ASP A 131 5.05 -19.86 12.12
C ASP A 131 4.96 -18.39 12.54
N ILE A 132 4.21 -17.61 11.76
CA ILE A 132 4.03 -16.18 11.97
C ILE A 132 2.56 -15.80 11.91
N VAL A 133 1.64 -16.75 12.14
CA VAL A 133 0.19 -16.50 12.15
C VAL A 133 -0.16 -15.38 13.12
N GLU A 134 0.30 -15.48 14.37
CA GLU A 134 0.04 -14.47 15.41
C GLU A 134 0.56 -13.09 15.01
N VAL A 135 1.73 -13.03 14.37
CA VAL A 135 2.31 -11.78 13.89
C VAL A 135 1.45 -11.16 12.80
N VAL A 136 0.96 -11.96 11.86
CA VAL A 136 0.09 -11.48 10.76
C VAL A 136 -1.24 -11.00 11.32
N ASP A 137 -1.85 -11.72 12.26
CA ASP A 137 -3.15 -11.38 12.84
C ASP A 137 -3.05 -10.10 13.69
N GLU A 138 -2.10 -10.03 14.64
CA GLU A 138 -1.83 -8.84 15.46
C GLU A 138 -1.61 -7.60 14.56
N TYR A 139 -0.82 -7.76 13.51
CA TYR A 139 -0.49 -6.68 12.61
C TYR A 139 -1.67 -6.27 11.73
N THR A 140 -2.49 -7.23 11.29
CA THR A 140 -3.72 -6.96 10.54
C THR A 140 -4.67 -6.11 11.36
N ASP A 141 -4.95 -6.51 12.60
CA ASP A 141 -5.86 -5.79 13.50
C ASP A 141 -5.36 -4.37 13.74
N ARG A 142 -4.05 -4.20 13.94
CA ARG A 142 -3.46 -2.88 14.15
C ARG A 142 -3.57 -1.99 12.91
N VAL A 143 -3.37 -2.54 11.71
CA VAL A 143 -3.55 -1.80 10.45
C VAL A 143 -5.01 -1.40 10.26
N VAL A 144 -5.95 -2.33 10.50
CA VAL A 144 -7.39 -2.08 10.42
C VAL A 144 -7.78 -0.93 11.35
N GLU A 145 -7.38 -1.00 12.62
CA GLU A 145 -7.66 0.03 13.62
C GLU A 145 -7.15 1.41 13.15
N LEU A 146 -5.91 1.46 12.65
CA LEU A 146 -5.28 2.69 12.22
C LEU A 146 -5.91 3.32 10.98
N VAL A 147 -6.36 2.51 10.04
CA VAL A 147 -7.11 2.98 8.86
C VAL A 147 -8.49 3.47 9.26
N HIS A 148 -9.16 2.83 10.23
CA HIS A 148 -10.46 3.28 10.73
C HIS A 148 -10.37 4.57 11.56
N GLN A 149 -9.24 4.80 12.25
CA GLN A 149 -8.97 6.03 13.00
C GLN A 149 -8.48 7.18 12.10
N ASP A 150 -8.33 6.95 10.79
CA ASP A 150 -7.91 7.98 9.85
C ASP A 150 -9.04 8.98 9.57
N ASP A 151 -8.69 10.20 9.15
CA ASP A 151 -9.68 11.22 8.80
C ASP A 151 -10.36 10.84 7.47
N PRO A 152 -11.69 10.59 7.46
CA PRO A 152 -12.41 10.20 6.25
C PRO A 152 -12.40 11.29 5.17
N ALA A 153 -12.05 12.54 5.52
CA ALA A 153 -11.88 13.63 4.56
C ALA A 153 -10.54 13.58 3.82
N THR A 154 -9.64 12.66 4.15
CA THR A 154 -8.30 12.55 3.55
C THR A 154 -8.12 11.27 2.75
N THR A 155 -7.24 11.27 1.76
CA THR A 155 -6.93 10.07 0.98
C THR A 155 -5.93 9.19 1.72
N THR A 156 -6.33 7.98 2.09
CA THR A 156 -5.44 7.02 2.75
C THR A 156 -4.50 6.35 1.77
N THR A 157 -3.19 6.43 2.01
CA THR A 157 -2.16 5.74 1.21
C THR A 157 -1.35 4.78 2.08
N ILE A 158 -1.11 3.57 1.57
CA ILE A 158 -0.37 2.53 2.26
C ILE A 158 0.86 2.11 1.48
N ALA A 159 2.01 2.19 2.14
CA ALA A 159 3.30 1.79 1.60
C ALA A 159 3.81 0.52 2.30
N PRO A 160 3.63 -0.67 1.69
CA PRO A 160 4.05 -1.91 2.30
C PRO A 160 5.56 -2.13 2.14
N ASN A 161 6.22 -2.40 3.25
CA ASN A 161 7.56 -2.95 3.37
C ASN A 161 7.49 -4.31 4.10
N LEU A 162 6.83 -5.26 3.45
CA LEU A 162 6.48 -6.57 3.98
C LEU A 162 7.24 -7.66 3.21
N SER A 163 7.51 -8.79 3.85
CA SER A 163 7.89 -10.00 3.12
C SER A 163 6.71 -10.50 2.26
N LEU A 164 7.00 -11.18 1.14
CA LEU A 164 5.98 -11.72 0.23
C LEU A 164 4.84 -12.47 0.95
N PRO A 165 5.12 -13.48 1.81
CA PRO A 165 4.05 -14.23 2.48
C PRO A 165 3.21 -13.35 3.41
N VAL A 166 3.84 -12.40 4.13
CA VAL A 166 3.12 -11.46 4.98
C VAL A 166 2.25 -10.51 4.17
N ALA A 167 2.75 -10.00 3.04
CA ALA A 167 1.98 -9.09 2.18
C ALA A 167 0.70 -9.77 1.66
N ILE A 168 0.81 -11.01 1.17
CA ILE A 168 -0.33 -11.79 0.68
C ILE A 168 -1.32 -12.08 1.82
N ALA A 169 -0.83 -12.53 2.98
CA ALA A 169 -1.69 -12.84 4.12
C ALA A 169 -2.40 -11.60 4.66
N LEU A 170 -1.68 -10.48 4.80
CA LEU A 170 -2.24 -9.20 5.19
C LEU A 170 -3.31 -8.75 4.20
N GLY A 171 -3.05 -8.80 2.89
CA GLY A 171 -4.03 -8.47 1.87
C GLY A 171 -5.27 -9.38 1.88
N TYR A 172 -5.09 -10.66 2.26
CA TYR A 172 -6.18 -11.63 2.37
C TYR A 172 -7.07 -11.40 3.61
N ASN A 173 -6.48 -10.99 4.74
CA ASN A 173 -7.22 -10.79 5.99
C ASN A 173 -7.82 -9.38 6.06
N TRP A 174 -7.07 -8.40 5.59
CA TRP A 174 -7.44 -7.00 5.69
C TRP A 174 -8.49 -6.64 4.64
N LEU A 175 -9.68 -6.26 5.10
CA LEU A 175 -10.71 -5.65 4.27
C LEU A 175 -10.32 -4.21 3.91
N ILE A 176 -9.52 -4.07 2.87
CA ILE A 176 -9.04 -2.77 2.42
C ILE A 176 -10.19 -1.99 1.77
N PRO A 177 -10.51 -0.78 2.24
CA PRO A 177 -11.50 0.07 1.58
C PRO A 177 -11.08 0.38 0.12
N PRO A 178 -12.03 0.46 -0.82
CA PRO A 178 -11.73 0.65 -2.24
C PRO A 178 -11.00 1.97 -2.55
N GLN A 179 -11.10 2.96 -1.66
CA GLN A 179 -10.49 4.28 -1.79
C GLN A 179 -9.02 4.33 -1.36
N VAL A 180 -8.51 3.30 -0.69
CA VAL A 180 -7.11 3.24 -0.26
C VAL A 180 -6.20 3.14 -1.48
N ARG A 181 -5.14 3.94 -1.48
CA ARG A 181 -4.05 3.86 -2.46
C ARG A 181 -2.94 2.97 -1.92
N LEU A 182 -2.42 2.09 -2.76
CA LEU A 182 -1.22 1.32 -2.45
C LEU A 182 -0.02 1.99 -3.13
N MET A 183 1.11 2.11 -2.44
CA MET A 183 2.29 2.85 -2.93
C MET A 183 3.55 2.02 -2.71
N ASP A 184 4.24 1.61 -3.77
CA ASP A 184 5.54 0.94 -3.63
C ASP A 184 6.68 1.97 -3.61
N ILE A 185 7.56 1.87 -2.61
CA ILE A 185 8.70 2.79 -2.41
C ILE A 185 9.97 2.07 -2.89
N ASP A 186 10.49 2.48 -4.05
CA ASP A 186 11.72 1.91 -4.62
C ASP A 186 12.94 2.83 -4.42
N ARG A 187 14.03 2.24 -3.91
CA ARG A 187 15.32 2.91 -3.68
C ARG A 187 16.03 3.28 -4.99
N ARG A 188 15.80 2.54 -6.09
CA ARG A 188 16.52 2.75 -7.36
C ARG A 188 16.02 3.96 -8.15
N ARG A 189 14.84 4.50 -7.83
CA ARG A 189 14.14 5.54 -8.62
C ARG A 189 13.95 6.83 -7.83
N SER A 190 15.01 7.34 -7.21
CA SER A 190 14.99 8.53 -6.34
C SER A 190 14.64 9.86 -7.03
N THR A 191 14.35 9.88 -8.34
CA THR A 191 14.22 11.14 -9.12
C THR A 191 12.96 11.26 -9.96
N ILE A 192 12.11 10.24 -10.05
CA ILE A 192 10.83 10.32 -10.78
C ILE A 192 9.77 9.61 -9.93
N GLU A 193 8.75 10.36 -9.52
CA GLU A 193 7.51 9.90 -8.88
C GLU A 193 6.76 8.88 -9.78
N GLN A 194 7.32 7.68 -9.94
CA GLN A 194 6.58 6.51 -10.39
C GLN A 194 6.52 5.56 -9.22
N ASP A 195 5.95 6.04 -8.13
CA ASP A 195 5.39 5.16 -7.14
C ASP A 195 4.32 4.34 -7.86
N LEU A 196 4.35 3.02 -7.68
CA LEU A 196 3.29 2.17 -8.19
C LEU A 196 2.05 2.40 -7.34
N GLU A 197 1.29 3.41 -7.77
CA GLU A 197 0.00 3.76 -7.22
C GLU A 197 -1.11 3.10 -8.02
N PHE A 198 -1.91 2.29 -7.35
CA PHE A 198 -3.19 1.84 -7.86
C PHE A 198 -4.22 1.84 -6.73
N THR A 199 -5.47 2.03 -7.10
CA THR A 199 -6.59 1.97 -6.15
C THR A 199 -7.05 0.54 -5.97
N VAL A 200 -7.59 0.22 -4.79
CA VAL A 200 -8.25 -1.07 -4.58
C VAL A 200 -9.44 -1.26 -5.52
N ALA A 201 -10.10 -0.17 -5.96
CA ALA A 201 -11.12 -0.23 -7.00
C ALA A 201 -10.57 -0.77 -8.34
N GLU A 202 -9.38 -0.33 -8.77
CA GLU A 202 -8.72 -0.86 -9.98
C GLU A 202 -8.31 -2.33 -9.82
N LEU A 203 -7.95 -2.75 -8.61
CA LEU A 203 -7.66 -4.14 -8.29
C LEU A 203 -8.93 -5.01 -8.41
N VAL A 204 -10.03 -4.59 -7.77
CA VAL A 204 -11.33 -5.28 -7.82
C VAL A 204 -11.83 -5.35 -9.27
N ALA A 205 -11.70 -4.26 -10.03
CA ALA A 205 -12.10 -4.20 -11.43
C ALA A 205 -11.26 -5.13 -12.32
N ALA A 206 -9.97 -5.33 -12.00
CA ALA A 206 -9.13 -6.27 -12.72
C ALA A 206 -9.61 -7.72 -12.54
N GLY A 207 -10.09 -8.05 -11.33
CA GLY A 207 -10.75 -9.32 -10.98
C GLY A 207 -9.89 -10.57 -11.19
N PRO A 208 -10.05 -11.62 -10.37
CA PRO A 208 -9.31 -12.87 -10.59
C PRO A 208 -9.73 -13.59 -11.89
N GLN A 209 -10.84 -13.21 -12.52
CA GLN A 209 -11.38 -13.89 -13.71
C GLN A 209 -11.07 -13.17 -15.05
N ALA A 210 -10.70 -11.88 -15.05
CA ALA A 210 -10.80 -11.05 -16.26
C ALA A 210 -9.49 -10.80 -17.04
N SER A 211 -8.32 -11.27 -16.60
CA SER A 211 -7.06 -11.03 -17.32
C SER A 211 -6.76 -12.08 -18.39
N THR A 212 -6.50 -11.64 -19.62
CA THR A 212 -5.89 -12.47 -20.69
C THR A 212 -4.51 -12.95 -20.22
N PRO A 213 -4.24 -14.27 -20.20
CA PRO A 213 -3.04 -14.81 -19.56
C PRO A 213 -1.78 -14.37 -20.34
N PRO A 214 -0.73 -13.85 -19.67
CA PRO A 214 0.62 -13.98 -20.23
C PRO A 214 0.88 -15.48 -20.43
N ARG A 215 1.52 -15.86 -21.54
CA ARG A 215 1.93 -17.25 -21.76
C ARG A 215 2.91 -17.64 -20.64
N VAL A 216 2.39 -18.32 -19.62
CA VAL A 216 3.20 -19.03 -18.64
C VAL A 216 3.92 -20.11 -19.42
N GLN A 217 5.24 -20.04 -19.47
CA GLN A 217 6.01 -21.13 -20.02
C GLN A 217 5.99 -22.24 -18.97
N ILE A 218 5.15 -23.25 -19.21
CA ILE A 218 5.24 -24.51 -18.50
C ILE A 218 6.59 -25.09 -18.93
N ILE A 219 7.55 -25.14 -18.01
CA ILE A 219 8.75 -25.93 -18.23
C ILE A 219 8.32 -27.32 -17.82
N ASP A 220 7.64 -28.00 -18.74
CA ASP A 220 7.33 -29.41 -18.59
C ASP A 220 8.65 -30.15 -18.75
N ARG A 221 9.18 -30.68 -17.64
CA ARG A 221 10.22 -31.67 -17.69
C ARG A 221 9.52 -32.98 -17.37
N ASP A 222 9.08 -33.64 -18.44
CA ASP A 222 8.66 -35.03 -18.53
C ASP A 222 8.39 -35.69 -17.16
N ASP A 223 7.18 -35.53 -16.63
CA ASP A 223 6.68 -36.41 -15.57
C ASP A 223 5.87 -37.56 -16.22
N PRO A 224 6.49 -38.73 -16.44
CA PRO A 224 5.81 -39.89 -17.01
C PRO A 224 4.81 -40.57 -16.06
N LEU A 225 4.62 -40.08 -14.83
CA LEU A 225 3.87 -40.81 -13.79
C LEU A 225 2.49 -40.25 -13.44
N GLY A 226 2.09 -39.08 -13.96
CA GLY A 226 0.69 -38.62 -13.94
C GLY A 226 0.00 -38.66 -12.55
N ARG A 227 0.76 -38.50 -11.46
CA ARG A 227 0.30 -38.51 -10.06
C ARG A 227 1.24 -37.62 -9.22
N ALA A 228 0.86 -36.67 -8.38
CA ALA A 228 -0.25 -35.71 -8.28
C ALA A 228 0.20 -34.61 -7.27
N GLY A 229 -0.27 -33.37 -7.44
CA GLY A 229 -0.68 -32.55 -6.29
C GLY A 229 0.18 -31.38 -5.81
N LEU A 230 1.39 -31.12 -6.31
CA LEU A 230 2.21 -29.95 -5.92
C LEU A 230 2.64 -29.12 -7.13
N LEU A 231 2.27 -27.84 -7.19
CA LEU A 231 2.56 -26.92 -8.28
C LEU A 231 3.53 -25.83 -7.83
N TRP A 232 4.68 -25.71 -8.48
CA TRP A 232 5.61 -24.60 -8.22
C TRP A 232 5.33 -23.43 -9.14
N LEU A 233 4.87 -22.31 -8.58
CA LEU A 233 4.66 -21.07 -9.32
C LEU A 233 5.80 -20.09 -9.02
N GLU A 234 6.65 -19.86 -10.02
CA GLU A 234 7.70 -18.85 -9.99
C GLU A 234 7.26 -17.60 -10.75
N VAL A 235 7.17 -16.46 -10.06
CA VAL A 235 6.84 -15.18 -10.69
C VAL A 235 7.99 -14.19 -10.51
N VAL A 236 8.65 -13.80 -11.59
CA VAL A 236 9.82 -12.90 -11.52
C VAL A 236 9.57 -11.63 -12.32
N LEU A 237 9.52 -10.49 -11.64
CA LEU A 237 9.64 -9.19 -12.30
C LEU A 237 11.11 -8.73 -12.22
N ALA A 238 11.90 -8.94 -13.27
CA ALA A 238 13.29 -8.53 -13.30
C ALA A 238 13.70 -7.99 -14.67
N ASP A 239 14.48 -6.92 -14.66
CA ASP A 239 15.32 -6.51 -15.78
C ASP A 239 16.26 -7.67 -16.12
N GLN A 240 16.46 -7.99 -17.41
CA GLN A 240 16.85 -9.31 -17.94
C GLN A 240 18.22 -9.92 -17.50
N GLY A 241 18.85 -9.49 -16.40
CA GLY A 241 20.22 -9.88 -16.03
C GLY A 241 20.46 -10.35 -14.58
N GLY A 242 19.44 -10.54 -13.74
CA GLY A 242 19.66 -11.03 -12.37
C GLY A 242 19.91 -12.55 -12.32
N PRO A 243 20.83 -13.08 -11.48
CA PRO A 243 20.95 -14.52 -11.26
C PRO A 243 19.58 -15.06 -10.85
N GLY A 244 19.09 -16.00 -11.67
CA GLY A 244 17.74 -16.52 -11.59
C GLY A 244 17.51 -17.25 -10.26
N MET A 245 16.27 -17.22 -9.77
CA MET A 245 15.76 -18.21 -8.82
C MET A 245 15.59 -19.58 -9.53
N SER A 246 16.54 -19.97 -10.38
CA SER A 246 16.39 -21.07 -11.34
C SER A 246 16.40 -22.46 -10.68
N SER A 247 16.76 -22.57 -9.41
CA SER A 247 16.75 -23.82 -8.67
C SER A 247 15.50 -23.97 -7.79
N VAL A 248 14.83 -25.11 -7.91
CA VAL A 248 13.93 -25.61 -6.86
C VAL A 248 14.74 -25.71 -5.55
N PRO A 249 14.22 -25.26 -4.40
CA PRO A 249 14.95 -25.34 -3.15
C PRO A 249 15.29 -26.80 -2.80
N ALA A 250 16.42 -27.00 -2.13
CA ALA A 250 16.78 -28.32 -1.63
C ALA A 250 15.68 -28.84 -0.67
N GLY A 251 15.22 -30.08 -0.90
CA GLY A 251 14.17 -30.73 -0.11
C GLY A 251 12.78 -30.76 -0.75
N PHE A 252 12.64 -30.35 -2.03
CA PHE A 252 11.36 -30.43 -2.74
C PHE A 252 11.44 -31.36 -3.95
N SER A 253 10.49 -32.28 -4.05
CA SER A 253 10.10 -32.91 -5.32
C SER A 253 8.88 -32.16 -5.87
N VAL A 254 9.07 -31.39 -6.94
CA VAL A 254 7.96 -30.70 -7.61
C VAL A 254 7.69 -31.39 -8.94
N PRO A 255 6.49 -31.97 -9.14
CA PRO A 255 6.12 -32.62 -10.41
C PRO A 255 5.95 -31.61 -11.56
N ALA A 256 5.52 -30.37 -11.28
CA ALA A 256 5.31 -29.34 -12.32
C ALA A 256 5.76 -27.94 -11.89
N ARG A 257 6.47 -27.22 -12.79
CA ARG A 257 6.96 -25.85 -12.58
C ARG A 257 6.39 -24.88 -13.61
N HIS A 258 5.78 -23.81 -13.11
CA HIS A 258 5.21 -22.71 -13.88
C HIS A 258 6.03 -21.44 -13.67
N ARG A 259 6.47 -20.82 -14.76
CA ARG A 259 7.25 -19.58 -14.68
C ARG A 259 6.54 -18.43 -15.41
N ALA A 260 6.36 -17.33 -14.70
CA ALA A 260 5.87 -16.06 -15.24
C ALA A 260 6.94 -14.98 -15.06
N VAL A 261 7.30 -14.27 -16.14
CA VAL A 261 8.36 -13.25 -16.12
C VAL A 261 7.86 -11.93 -16.67
N GLY A 262 8.21 -10.81 -16.02
CA GLY A 262 7.98 -9.45 -16.54
C GLY A 262 9.08 -8.44 -16.22
N VAL A 263 9.03 -7.28 -16.88
CA VAL A 263 9.99 -6.17 -16.84
C VAL A 263 9.20 -4.86 -16.65
N PRO A 264 9.70 -3.89 -15.87
CA PRO A 264 9.02 -2.60 -15.72
C PRO A 264 8.99 -1.83 -17.05
N ALA A 265 7.81 -1.45 -17.52
CA ALA A 265 7.65 -0.40 -18.51
C ALA A 265 7.89 0.96 -17.83
N GLY A 266 8.52 1.89 -18.53
CA GLY A 266 8.95 3.20 -18.01
C GLY A 266 7.84 4.16 -17.57
N ASN A 267 6.60 3.70 -17.43
CA ASN A 267 5.41 4.45 -17.01
C ASN A 267 4.73 3.85 -15.75
N GLY A 268 5.42 2.97 -15.02
CA GLY A 268 4.84 2.28 -13.85
C GLY A 268 3.99 1.04 -14.19
N ARG A 269 3.96 0.62 -15.46
CA ARG A 269 3.41 -0.68 -15.88
C ARG A 269 4.50 -1.75 -15.82
N PHE A 270 4.14 -3.03 -15.72
CA PHE A 270 5.04 -4.17 -15.84
C PHE A 270 4.66 -4.96 -17.09
N GLY A 271 5.55 -5.18 -18.06
CA GLY A 271 5.29 -6.00 -19.24
C GLY A 271 6.00 -7.36 -19.17
N PRO A 272 5.41 -8.50 -19.54
CA PRO A 272 6.11 -9.76 -19.69
C PRO A 272 7.27 -9.67 -20.65
N VAL A 273 8.28 -10.51 -20.42
CA VAL A 273 9.27 -10.86 -21.45
C VAL A 273 8.93 -12.25 -21.96
N VAL A 274 7.97 -12.29 -22.89
CA VAL A 274 7.77 -13.41 -23.84
C VAL A 274 7.27 -12.75 -25.13
N ALA A 275 7.76 -13.22 -26.29
CA ALA A 275 7.49 -12.63 -27.61
C ALA A 275 6.00 -12.25 -27.83
N GLY A 276 5.72 -10.95 -27.84
CA GLY A 276 4.38 -10.36 -27.93
C GLY A 276 4.07 -9.47 -26.73
N SER A 277 4.39 -8.19 -26.82
CA SER A 277 4.34 -7.20 -25.73
C SER A 277 2.90 -6.81 -25.34
N THR A 278 2.44 -7.22 -24.16
CA THR A 278 1.31 -6.60 -23.47
C THR A 278 1.81 -5.86 -22.22
N GLU A 279 1.36 -4.63 -21.97
CA GLU A 279 1.69 -3.94 -20.72
C GLU A 279 0.68 -4.35 -19.63
N TYR A 280 1.15 -4.80 -18.46
CA TYR A 280 0.29 -5.09 -17.30
C TYR A 280 0.37 -3.95 -16.29
N THR A 281 -0.77 -3.59 -15.73
CA THR A 281 -0.82 -2.73 -14.54
C THR A 281 -0.50 -3.58 -13.31
N ALA A 282 -0.19 -2.95 -12.18
CA ALA A 282 -0.03 -3.64 -10.90
C ALA A 282 -1.26 -4.48 -10.54
N SER A 283 -2.45 -3.93 -10.80
CA SER A 283 -3.74 -4.58 -10.59
C SER A 283 -3.94 -5.81 -11.49
N SER A 284 -3.59 -5.72 -12.77
CA SER A 284 -3.72 -6.86 -13.68
C SER A 284 -2.68 -7.95 -13.42
N LEU A 285 -1.50 -7.58 -12.92
CA LEU A 285 -0.51 -8.55 -12.46
C LEU A 285 -0.97 -9.27 -11.18
N ALA A 286 -1.51 -8.54 -10.20
CA ALA A 286 -2.08 -9.13 -9.01
C ALA A 286 -3.23 -10.10 -9.36
N ALA A 287 -4.11 -9.68 -10.28
CA ALA A 287 -5.18 -10.51 -10.81
C ALA A 287 -4.67 -11.78 -11.49
N PHE A 288 -3.64 -11.66 -12.32
CA PHE A 288 -3.03 -12.80 -12.97
C PHE A 288 -2.47 -13.82 -11.95
N VAL A 289 -1.68 -13.37 -10.97
CA VAL A 289 -1.10 -14.28 -9.96
C VAL A 289 -2.20 -14.92 -9.11
N ALA A 290 -3.20 -14.14 -8.67
CA ALA A 290 -4.34 -14.65 -7.91
C ALA A 290 -5.13 -15.71 -8.71
N ARG A 291 -5.35 -15.46 -10.00
CA ARG A 291 -6.00 -16.41 -10.91
C ARG A 291 -5.24 -17.73 -10.99
N GLN A 292 -3.92 -17.68 -11.22
CA GLN A 292 -3.11 -18.90 -11.30
C GLN A 292 -3.22 -19.74 -10.03
N ILE A 293 -3.21 -19.10 -8.86
CA ILE A 293 -3.40 -19.80 -7.58
C ILE A 293 -4.80 -20.41 -7.50
N VAL A 294 -5.85 -19.64 -7.81
CA VAL A 294 -7.26 -20.09 -7.75
C VAL A 294 -7.50 -21.26 -8.70
N ASP A 295 -7.10 -21.15 -9.96
CA ASP A 295 -7.29 -22.18 -10.98
C ASP A 295 -6.57 -23.48 -10.58
N SER A 296 -5.34 -23.36 -10.05
CA SER A 296 -4.56 -24.53 -9.60
C SER A 296 -5.16 -25.21 -8.38
N VAL A 297 -5.63 -24.43 -7.39
CA VAL A 297 -6.29 -24.98 -6.20
C VAL A 297 -7.62 -25.62 -6.56
N ALA A 298 -8.38 -25.04 -7.49
CA ALA A 298 -9.63 -25.63 -8.00
C ALA A 298 -9.40 -26.98 -8.71
N GLN A 299 -8.23 -27.18 -9.30
CA GLN A 299 -7.78 -28.45 -9.89
C GLN A 299 -7.26 -29.46 -8.84
N GLY A 300 -7.26 -29.10 -7.55
CA GLY A 300 -6.78 -29.94 -6.46
C GLY A 300 -5.27 -29.92 -6.26
N HIS A 301 -4.57 -28.93 -6.84
CA HIS A 301 -3.13 -28.78 -6.65
C HIS A 301 -2.81 -27.94 -5.41
N THR A 302 -1.79 -28.36 -4.68
CA THR A 302 -1.12 -27.58 -3.65
C THR A 302 -0.11 -26.66 -4.32
N VAL A 303 -0.30 -25.35 -4.24
CA VAL A 303 0.53 -24.34 -4.87
C VAL A 303 1.61 -23.84 -3.92
N VAL A 304 2.86 -23.96 -4.34
CA VAL A 304 4.01 -23.31 -3.70
C VAL A 304 4.38 -22.09 -4.53
N LEU A 305 4.31 -20.90 -3.91
CA LEU A 305 4.59 -19.64 -4.59
C LEU A 305 5.95 -19.08 -4.18
N VAL A 306 6.78 -18.84 -5.18
CA VAL A 306 8.00 -18.05 -5.07
C VAL A 306 7.91 -16.88 -6.04
N ALA A 307 8.03 -15.67 -5.50
CA ALA A 307 7.87 -14.49 -6.34
C ALA A 307 8.82 -13.34 -6.00
N ARG A 308 9.32 -12.67 -7.03
CA ARG A 308 9.88 -11.32 -6.96
C ARG A 308 8.84 -10.34 -7.50
N LEU A 309 8.02 -9.82 -6.60
CA LEU A 309 6.92 -8.91 -6.89
C LEU A 309 7.06 -7.61 -6.10
N PRO A 310 6.54 -6.49 -6.63
CA PRO A 310 6.24 -5.31 -5.85
C PRO A 310 5.37 -5.69 -4.66
N LYS A 311 5.63 -5.06 -3.51
CA LYS A 311 4.96 -5.44 -2.25
C LYS A 311 3.48 -5.04 -2.29
N THR A 312 3.16 -3.99 -3.04
CA THR A 312 1.78 -3.59 -3.32
C THR A 312 1.04 -4.62 -4.17
N VAL A 313 1.71 -5.23 -5.15
CA VAL A 313 1.13 -6.32 -5.97
C VAL A 313 0.88 -7.55 -5.11
N ALA A 314 1.83 -7.96 -4.27
CA ALA A 314 1.66 -9.10 -3.37
C ALA A 314 0.46 -8.92 -2.42
N LEU A 315 0.31 -7.71 -1.88
CA LEU A 315 -0.84 -7.35 -1.07
C LEU A 315 -2.15 -7.39 -1.88
N GLY A 316 -2.12 -6.92 -3.12
CA GLY A 316 -3.25 -7.04 -4.06
C GLY A 316 -3.62 -8.49 -4.37
N VAL A 317 -2.65 -9.39 -4.53
CA VAL A 317 -2.90 -10.84 -4.71
C VAL A 317 -3.70 -11.38 -3.53
N GLY A 318 -3.27 -11.08 -2.30
CA GLY A 318 -3.99 -11.48 -1.08
C GLY A 318 -5.46 -11.04 -1.10
N ARG A 319 -5.71 -9.78 -1.44
CA ARG A 319 -7.06 -9.21 -1.51
C ARG A 319 -7.93 -9.91 -2.57
N LEU A 320 -7.38 -10.19 -3.75
CA LEU A 320 -8.11 -10.90 -4.81
C LEU A 320 -8.37 -12.37 -4.47
N LEU A 321 -7.46 -13.02 -3.75
CA LEU A 321 -7.69 -14.37 -3.21
C LEU A 321 -8.83 -14.37 -2.19
N GLN A 322 -8.93 -13.33 -1.35
CA GLN A 322 -10.05 -13.18 -0.41
C GLN A 322 -11.38 -12.99 -1.15
N GLU A 323 -11.40 -12.18 -2.21
CA GLU A 323 -12.58 -12.01 -3.05
C GLU A 323 -13.00 -13.32 -3.73
N ALA A 324 -12.05 -14.04 -4.32
CA ALA A 324 -12.29 -15.34 -4.94
C ALA A 324 -12.87 -16.35 -3.93
N ALA A 325 -12.32 -16.40 -2.70
CA ALA A 325 -12.81 -17.28 -1.64
C ALA A 325 -14.25 -16.97 -1.18
N ARG A 326 -14.71 -15.73 -1.36
CA ARG A 326 -16.07 -15.29 -1.00
C ARG A 326 -17.10 -15.51 -2.10
N GLN A 327 -16.67 -15.70 -3.35
CA GLN A 327 -17.58 -15.92 -4.46
C GLN A 327 -18.29 -17.27 -4.32
N PRO A 328 -19.58 -17.37 -4.72
CA PRO A 328 -20.27 -18.66 -4.79
C PRO A 328 -19.51 -19.63 -5.71
N GLY A 329 -19.17 -20.81 -5.19
CA GLY A 329 -18.37 -21.81 -5.92
C GLY A 329 -16.86 -21.52 -5.95
N GLY A 330 -16.39 -20.48 -5.25
CA GLY A 330 -14.97 -20.20 -5.08
C GLY A 330 -14.25 -21.28 -4.26
N PRO A 331 -12.92 -21.39 -4.38
CA PRO A 331 -12.13 -22.37 -3.63
C PRO A 331 -12.22 -22.10 -2.13
N ARG A 332 -12.90 -23.00 -1.41
CA ARG A 332 -12.91 -23.01 0.05
C ARG A 332 -11.55 -23.49 0.54
N ASN A 333 -11.08 -22.93 1.66
CA ASN A 333 -9.83 -23.33 2.30
C ASN A 333 -8.61 -23.20 1.38
N LEU A 334 -8.53 -22.11 0.60
CA LEU A 334 -7.42 -21.77 -0.30
C LEU A 334 -6.05 -22.00 0.35
N TRP A 335 -5.91 -21.61 1.62
CA TRP A 335 -4.69 -21.74 2.39
C TRP A 335 -4.27 -23.18 2.70
N ASN A 336 -5.18 -24.17 2.68
CA ASN A 336 -4.81 -25.58 2.82
C ASN A 336 -3.96 -26.07 1.64
N HIS A 337 -4.12 -25.42 0.48
CA HIS A 337 -3.48 -25.77 -0.77
C HIS A 337 -2.55 -24.66 -1.25
N PHE A 338 -2.20 -23.68 -0.41
CA PHE A 338 -1.37 -22.55 -0.83
C PHE A 338 -0.31 -22.21 0.21
N CYS A 339 0.95 -22.25 -0.22
CA CYS A 339 2.10 -21.94 0.62
C CYS A 339 3.03 -20.92 -0.07
N PRO A 340 3.02 -19.65 0.36
CA PRO A 340 4.02 -18.68 -0.07
C PRO A 340 5.34 -18.87 0.72
N LEU A 341 6.47 -18.86 0.02
CA LEU A 341 7.79 -18.96 0.65
C LEU A 341 8.43 -17.59 0.85
N VAL A 342 9.24 -17.46 1.92
CA VAL A 342 10.12 -16.30 2.11
C VAL A 342 11.52 -16.61 1.57
N TYR A 343 12.11 -15.65 0.87
CA TYR A 343 13.51 -15.70 0.45
C TYR A 343 14.39 -14.91 1.44
N LEU A 344 15.35 -15.57 2.06
CA LEU A 344 16.33 -14.97 2.97
C LEU A 344 17.72 -14.98 2.30
N GLN A 345 18.20 -13.78 1.97
CA GLN A 345 19.49 -13.62 1.31
C GLN A 345 20.65 -13.89 2.28
N GLY A 346 21.64 -14.68 1.84
CA GLY A 346 22.86 -14.96 2.62
C GLY A 346 22.79 -16.20 3.52
N ASP A 347 21.66 -16.91 3.53
CA ASP A 347 21.51 -18.18 4.23
C ASP A 347 21.86 -19.38 3.33
N ALA A 348 22.36 -20.48 3.91
CA ALA A 348 22.66 -21.72 3.20
C ALA A 348 21.38 -22.37 2.63
N ARG A 349 20.23 -22.12 3.27
CA ARG A 349 18.90 -22.51 2.81
C ARG A 349 18.06 -21.25 2.60
N PRO A 350 18.08 -20.66 1.39
CA PRO A 350 17.57 -19.32 1.19
C PRO A 350 16.05 -19.25 1.12
N TYR A 351 15.34 -20.38 1.15
CA TYR A 351 13.87 -20.42 1.15
C TYR A 351 13.37 -21.07 2.42
N ARG A 352 12.39 -20.43 3.05
CA ARG A 352 11.71 -20.96 4.23
C ARG A 352 10.21 -20.94 4.04
N TYR A 353 9.55 -21.96 4.59
CA TYR A 353 8.11 -22.02 4.69
C TYR A 353 7.67 -21.11 5.80
N LEU A 354 6.69 -20.26 5.53
CA LEU A 354 6.03 -19.47 6.55
C LEU A 354 4.57 -19.85 6.61
N ARG A 355 4.17 -20.39 7.76
CA ARG A 355 2.77 -20.48 8.14
C ARG A 355 2.32 -19.08 8.53
N VAL A 356 1.45 -18.51 7.70
CA VAL A 356 0.85 -17.18 7.85
C VAL A 356 -0.63 -17.24 8.18
N ARG A 357 -1.23 -18.43 8.07
CA ARG A 357 -2.64 -18.69 8.37
C ARG A 357 -2.81 -19.97 9.19
N PRO A 358 -3.77 -20.00 10.14
CA PRO A 358 -4.00 -21.18 10.96
C PRO A 358 -4.49 -22.38 10.14
N GLU A 359 -5.16 -22.14 9.00
CA GLU A 359 -5.67 -23.20 8.12
C GLU A 359 -4.55 -23.89 7.32
N GLN A 360 -3.38 -23.26 7.20
CA GLN A 360 -2.26 -23.91 6.52
C GLN A 360 -1.80 -25.13 7.32
N PRO A 361 -1.47 -26.24 6.64
CA PRO A 361 -0.83 -27.37 7.29
C PRO A 361 0.47 -26.92 7.95
N ASP A 362 0.85 -27.61 9.03
CA ASP A 362 2.13 -27.36 9.68
C ASP A 362 3.23 -27.55 8.64
N PRO A 363 4.09 -26.54 8.40
CA PRO A 363 5.14 -26.66 7.40
C PRO A 363 6.11 -27.81 7.69
N ALA A 364 6.25 -28.24 8.95
CA ALA A 364 7.02 -29.42 9.30
C ALA A 364 6.41 -30.70 8.69
N GLN A 365 5.09 -30.79 8.54
CA GLN A 365 4.39 -31.92 7.91
C GLN A 365 4.56 -31.91 6.39
N LEU A 366 4.57 -30.73 5.75
CA LEU A 366 4.84 -30.59 4.32
C LEU A 366 6.26 -31.02 3.94
N LEU A 367 7.22 -30.84 4.85
CA LEU A 367 8.60 -31.26 4.68
C LEU A 367 8.83 -32.75 4.96
N ALA A 368 7.93 -33.40 5.70
CA ALA A 368 8.02 -34.81 6.04
C ALA A 368 7.39 -35.73 4.96
N SER A 369 6.55 -35.16 4.09
CA SER A 369 5.90 -35.86 2.98
C SER A 369 6.63 -35.71 1.64
N SER A 370 7.67 -34.88 1.58
CA SER A 370 8.62 -34.70 0.48
C SER A 370 9.92 -35.45 0.72
#